data_AF-A0A1V5B6Q9-F1
#
_entry.id   AF-A0A1V5B6Q9-F1
#
_cell.length_a   1.000
_cell.length_b   1.000
_cell.length_c   1.000
_cell.angle_alpha   90.00
_cell.angle_beta   90.00
_cell.angle_gamma   90.00
#
_symmetry.space_group_name_H-M   'P 1'
#
loop_
_entity.id
_entity.type
_entity.pdbx_description
1 polymer ?
#
loop_
_entity_poly.entity_id
_entity_poly.type
_entity_poly.pdbx_seq_one_letter_code
_entity_poly.pdbx_strand_id
1 'polypeptide(L)'
;MPLIPKTIRQSLERQDISVLREISSLIEDLIREKENPPKPEELPHRQEVLEIRESGSVTYRLERVSCGKNCKGCPHGPYWYGYWREGGRTRSKYIGKSLSGMKKLK
;
A
#
# COMPACT_ATOMS: atom_id res chain seq x y z
N MET A 1 22.35 -16.71 -1.13
CA MET A 1 23.11 -15.55 -0.59
C MET A 1 22.27 -14.88 0.48
N PRO A 2 22.83 -14.49 1.64
CA PRO A 2 22.06 -13.79 2.66
C PRO A 2 21.59 -12.43 2.11
N LEU A 3 20.29 -12.14 2.26
CA LEU A 3 19.69 -10.87 1.86
C LEU A 3 20.09 -9.70 2.76
N ILE A 4 20.53 -9.99 3.98
CA ILE A 4 20.97 -8.99 4.96
C ILE A 4 22.40 -8.55 4.64
N PRO A 5 22.65 -7.24 4.41
CA PRO A 5 23.99 -6.70 4.22
C PRO A 5 24.96 -7.11 5.34
N LYS A 6 26.22 -7.42 4.97
CA LYS A 6 27.25 -7.88 5.93
C LYS A 6 27.45 -6.90 7.10
N THR A 7 27.39 -5.60 6.82
CA THR A 7 27.53 -4.53 7.82
C THR A 7 26.43 -4.58 8.89
N ILE A 8 25.19 -4.81 8.49
CA ILE A 8 24.05 -4.94 9.40
C ILE A 8 24.21 -6.19 10.26
N ARG A 9 24.55 -7.32 9.63
CA ARG A 9 24.81 -8.58 10.35
C ARG A 9 25.86 -8.42 11.43
N GLN A 10 27.03 -7.87 11.09
CA GLN A 10 28.13 -7.67 12.03
C GLN A 10 27.78 -6.70 13.16
N SER A 11 26.92 -5.71 12.90
CA SER A 11 26.47 -4.76 13.91
C SER A 11 25.52 -5.42 14.91
N LEU A 12 24.60 -6.27 14.43
CA LEU A 12 23.67 -7.05 15.25
C LEU A 12 24.41 -8.08 16.11
N GLU A 13 25.38 -8.81 15.54
CA GLU A 13 26.16 -9.83 16.27
C GLU A 13 26.95 -9.27 17.47
N ARG A 14 27.18 -7.95 17.53
CA ARG A 14 27.90 -7.28 18.63
C ARG A 14 26.99 -6.78 19.75
N GLN A 15 25.67 -6.82 19.57
CA GLN A 15 24.72 -6.31 20.56
C GLN A 15 24.43 -7.35 21.65
N ASP A 16 24.07 -6.88 22.84
CA ASP A 16 23.52 -7.76 23.87
C ASP A 16 22.08 -8.20 23.55
N ILE A 17 21.60 -9.19 24.30
CA ILE A 17 20.28 -9.80 24.10
C ILE A 17 19.12 -8.82 24.32
N SER A 18 19.26 -7.80 25.19
CA SER A 18 18.19 -6.84 25.42
C SER A 18 18.01 -5.90 24.23
N VAL A 19 19.10 -5.39 23.68
CA VAL A 19 19.09 -4.57 22.46
C VAL A 19 18.58 -5.38 21.27
N LEU A 20 18.98 -6.65 21.13
CA LEU A 20 18.48 -7.51 20.05
C LEU A 20 16.98 -7.74 20.13
N ARG A 21 16.41 -7.86 21.34
CA ARG A 21 14.95 -7.98 21.54
C ARG A 21 14.22 -6.71 21.16
N GLU A 22 14.74 -5.55 21.53
CA GLU A 22 14.17 -4.25 21.14
C GLU A 22 14.19 -4.07 19.62
N ILE A 23 15.32 -4.40 18.98
CA ILE A 23 15.44 -4.39 17.51
C ILE A 23 14.43 -5.35 16.87
N SER A 24 14.23 -6.54 17.44
CA SER A 24 13.22 -7.49 16.93
C SER A 24 11.82 -6.88 16.97
N SER A 25 11.44 -6.25 18.09
CA SER A 25 10.15 -5.56 18.22
C SER A 25 10.00 -4.46 17.17
N LEU A 26 11.03 -3.63 16.98
CA LEU A 26 11.02 -2.58 15.96
C LEU A 26 10.88 -3.16 14.53
N ILE A 27 11.57 -4.27 14.23
CA ILE A 27 11.47 -4.93 12.93
C ILE A 27 10.04 -5.45 12.69
N GLU A 28 9.41 -6.07 13.70
CA GLU A 28 8.03 -6.53 13.61
C GLU A 28 7.07 -5.36 13.32
N ASP A 29 7.23 -4.24 14.01
CA ASP A 29 6.45 -3.03 13.75
C ASP A 29 6.66 -2.50 12.33
N LEU A 30 7.92 -2.42 11.87
CA LEU A 30 8.24 -1.98 10.51
C LEU A 30 7.71 -2.92 9.43
N ILE A 31 7.71 -4.24 9.68
CA ILE A 31 7.10 -5.23 8.78
C ILE A 31 5.59 -4.99 8.71
N ARG A 32 4.92 -4.87 9.87
CA ARG A 32 3.49 -4.61 9.94
C ARG A 32 3.13 -3.33 9.19
N GLU A 33 3.89 -2.26 9.38
CA GLU A 33 3.69 -1.01 8.63
C GLU A 33 3.83 -1.22 7.12
N LYS A 34 4.84 -1.97 6.66
CA LYS A 34 5.07 -2.25 5.24
C LYS A 34 4.03 -3.19 4.62
N GLU A 35 3.38 -4.03 5.42
CA GLU A 35 2.35 -4.97 4.98
C GLU A 35 0.93 -4.40 5.08
N ASN A 36 0.70 -3.43 5.96
CA ASN A 36 -0.57 -2.73 6.04
C ASN A 36 -0.93 -2.11 4.69
N PRO A 37 -2.22 -2.06 4.33
CA PRO A 37 -2.64 -1.35 3.13
C PRO A 37 -2.21 0.12 3.20
N PRO A 38 -1.96 0.76 2.05
CA PRO A 38 -1.61 2.18 2.02
C PRO A 38 -2.75 2.99 2.62
N LYS A 39 -2.44 3.87 3.58
CA LYS A 39 -3.49 4.72 4.16
C LYS A 39 -4.02 5.68 3.08
N PRO A 40 -5.28 6.14 3.21
CA PRO A 40 -5.84 7.09 2.27
C PRO A 40 -4.96 8.33 2.01
N GLU A 41 -4.26 8.82 3.02
CA GLU A 41 -3.44 10.03 2.91
C GLU A 41 -2.18 9.81 2.05
N GLU A 42 -1.76 8.56 1.85
CA GLU A 42 -0.58 8.18 1.06
C GLU A 42 -0.89 8.00 -0.43
N LEU A 43 -2.17 8.00 -0.79
CA LEU A 43 -2.63 7.74 -2.14
C LEU A 43 -2.80 9.04 -2.95
N PRO A 44 -2.76 8.98 -4.29
CA PRO A 44 -2.80 10.19 -5.12
C PRO A 44 -4.01 11.08 -4.82
N HIS A 45 -3.78 12.40 -4.76
CA HIS A 45 -4.81 13.41 -4.46
C HIS A 45 -5.47 14.02 -5.72
N ARG A 46 -5.15 13.52 -6.92
CA ARG A 46 -5.70 14.07 -8.19
C ARG A 46 -7.09 13.52 -8.52
N GLN A 47 -7.63 12.69 -7.65
CA GLN A 47 -8.90 12.00 -7.80
C GLN A 47 -9.86 12.45 -6.71
N GLU A 48 -11.12 12.66 -7.10
CA GLU A 48 -12.20 12.81 -6.14
C GLU A 48 -12.54 11.42 -5.61
N VAL A 49 -12.38 11.20 -4.31
CA VAL A 49 -12.69 9.94 -3.65
C VAL A 49 -14.09 10.04 -3.05
N LEU A 50 -15.02 9.24 -3.56
CA LEU A 50 -16.41 9.22 -3.11
C LEU A 50 -16.64 8.21 -1.98
N GLU A 51 -15.88 7.13 -1.97
CA GLU A 51 -16.02 6.05 -0.99
C GLU A 51 -14.70 5.34 -0.78
N ILE A 52 -14.43 4.91 0.46
CA ILE A 52 -13.28 4.08 0.84
C ILE A 52 -13.80 2.82 1.52
N ARG A 53 -13.25 1.67 1.15
CA ARG A 53 -13.48 0.39 1.84
C ARG A 53 -12.16 -0.32 2.07
N GLU A 54 -12.03 -1.00 3.19
CA GLU A 54 -10.85 -1.81 3.48
C GLU A 54 -11.24 -3.29 3.55
N SER A 55 -10.41 -4.15 2.96
CA SER A 55 -10.55 -5.60 3.10
C SER A 55 -9.18 -6.26 3.02
N GLY A 56 -8.76 -6.84 4.15
CA GLY A 56 -7.43 -7.43 4.28
C GLY A 56 -6.32 -6.39 4.04
N SER A 57 -5.38 -6.71 3.15
CA SER A 57 -4.25 -5.85 2.79
C SER A 57 -4.55 -4.87 1.64
N VAL A 58 -5.83 -4.64 1.34
CA VAL A 58 -6.26 -3.79 0.22
C VAL A 58 -7.19 -2.67 0.70
N THR A 59 -6.86 -1.44 0.32
CA THR A 59 -7.75 -0.27 0.39
C THR A 59 -8.40 -0.06 -0.97
N TYR A 60 -9.73 -0.11 -1.01
CA TYR A 60 -10.54 0.16 -2.17
C TYR A 60 -11.05 1.59 -2.14
N ARG A 61 -11.05 2.26 -3.29
CA ARG A 61 -11.60 3.60 -3.46
C ARG A 61 -12.51 3.68 -4.65
N LEU A 62 -13.66 4.33 -4.47
CA LEU A 62 -14.53 4.74 -5.55
C LEU A 62 -14.12 6.14 -5.99
N GLU A 63 -13.52 6.26 -7.16
CA GLU A 63 -12.85 7.49 -7.60
C GLU A 63 -13.44 8.07 -8.87
N ARG A 64 -13.48 9.41 -8.96
CA ARG A 64 -13.59 10.12 -10.24
C ARG A 64 -12.23 10.71 -10.62
N VAL A 65 -11.80 10.46 -11.86
CA VAL A 65 -10.44 10.80 -12.32
C VAL A 65 -10.48 11.91 -13.36
N SER A 66 -9.74 12.99 -13.11
CA SER A 66 -9.53 14.05 -14.10
C SER A 66 -8.38 13.70 -15.04
N CYS A 67 -8.65 13.68 -16.34
CA CYS A 67 -7.71 13.26 -17.39
C CYS A 67 -6.84 14.41 -17.94
N GLY A 68 -7.10 15.66 -17.53
CA GLY A 68 -6.38 16.86 -17.98
C GLY A 68 -7.22 17.83 -18.81
N LYS A 69 -6.56 18.88 -19.32
CA LYS A 69 -7.21 20.14 -19.79
C LYS A 69 -8.11 20.01 -21.04
N ASN A 70 -7.93 19.00 -21.89
CA ASN A 70 -8.68 18.87 -23.16
C ASN A 70 -9.70 17.71 -23.16
N CYS A 71 -10.13 17.29 -21.97
CA CYS A 71 -11.03 16.16 -21.78
C CYS A 71 -12.50 16.65 -21.77
N LYS A 72 -13.28 16.34 -22.82
CA LYS A 72 -14.69 16.82 -22.93
C LYS A 72 -15.71 16.05 -22.06
N GLY A 73 -15.27 15.08 -21.26
CA GLY A 73 -16.13 14.21 -20.44
C GLY A 73 -15.60 13.94 -19.04
N CYS A 74 -14.79 14.86 -18.50
CA CYS A 74 -14.23 14.75 -17.16
C CYS A 74 -15.14 15.36 -16.07
N PRO A 75 -15.01 14.89 -14.82
CA PRO A 75 -14.15 13.79 -14.37
C PRO A 75 -14.76 12.42 -14.70
N HIS A 76 -13.93 11.47 -15.12
CA HIS A 76 -14.39 10.14 -15.52
C HIS A 76 -14.72 9.27 -14.31
N GLY A 77 -15.70 8.39 -14.46
CA GLY A 77 -16.14 7.47 -13.41
C GLY A 77 -17.52 7.82 -12.85
N PRO A 78 -17.84 7.38 -11.62
CA PRO A 78 -16.90 6.80 -10.68
C PRO A 78 -16.52 5.35 -10.99
N TYR A 79 -15.30 4.97 -10.65
CA TYR A 79 -14.81 3.60 -10.76
C TYR A 79 -14.08 3.17 -9.50
N TRP A 80 -14.15 1.88 -9.21
CA TRP A 80 -13.39 1.27 -8.15
C TRP A 80 -11.94 1.05 -8.55
N TYR A 81 -11.04 1.42 -7.64
CA TYR A 81 -9.63 1.09 -7.65
C TYR A 81 -9.29 0.36 -6.37
N GLY A 82 -8.42 -0.64 -6.45
CA GLY A 82 -7.83 -1.32 -5.29
C GLY A 82 -6.37 -0.94 -5.15
N TYR A 83 -5.94 -0.68 -3.91
CA TYR A 83 -4.59 -0.25 -3.56
C TYR A 83 -4.03 -1.17 -2.47
N TRP A 84 -2.81 -1.68 -2.66
CA TRP A 84 -2.15 -2.56 -1.71
C TRP A 84 -0.64 -2.32 -1.69
N ARG A 85 0.07 -2.83 -0.68
CA ARG A 85 1.53 -2.81 -0.65
C ARG A 85 2.10 -4.13 -1.16
N GLU A 86 3.12 -4.04 -2.01
CA GLU A 86 3.89 -5.18 -2.50
C GLU A 86 5.38 -4.78 -2.58
N GLY A 87 6.25 -5.52 -1.89
CA GLY A 87 7.68 -5.19 -1.87
C GLY A 87 7.97 -3.79 -1.32
N GLY A 88 7.16 -3.33 -0.35
CA GLY A 88 7.28 -2.00 0.24
C GLY A 88 6.82 -0.84 -0.67
N ARG A 89 6.16 -1.12 -1.80
CA ARG A 89 5.64 -0.11 -2.71
C ARG A 89 4.12 -0.22 -2.83
N THR A 90 3.46 0.93 -2.92
CA THR A 90 2.03 0.99 -3.23
C THR A 90 1.79 0.57 -4.68
N ARG A 91 0.88 -0.37 -4.86
CA ARG A 91 0.35 -0.84 -6.14
C ARG A 91 -1.11 -0.46 -6.25
N SER A 92 -1.60 -0.32 -7.47
CA SER A 92 -3.01 -0.06 -7.75
C SER A 92 -3.53 -0.93 -8.88
N LYS A 93 -4.85 -1.19 -8.86
CA LYS A 93 -5.56 -1.88 -9.95
C LYS A 93 -6.92 -1.24 -10.16
N TYR A 94 -7.24 -0.97 -11.41
CA TYR A 94 -8.59 -0.59 -11.84
C TYR A 94 -9.51 -1.83 -11.76
N ILE A 95 -10.64 -1.68 -11.06
CA ILE A 95 -11.62 -2.75 -10.83
C ILE A 95 -12.84 -2.53 -11.73
N GLY A 96 -13.29 -1.27 -11.89
CA GLY A 96 -14.43 -0.91 -12.73
C GLY A 96 -15.64 -0.41 -11.93
N LYS A 97 -16.83 -0.45 -12.53
CA LYS A 97 -18.04 0.20 -11.97
C LYS A 97 -18.60 -0.46 -10.71
N SER A 98 -18.37 -1.77 -10.54
CA SER A 98 -18.85 -2.51 -9.39
C SER A 98 -17.71 -3.24 -8.70
N LEU A 99 -17.73 -3.20 -7.38
CA LEU A 99 -16.79 -3.94 -6.54
C LEU A 99 -17.07 -5.47 -6.56
N SER A 100 -18.22 -5.91 -7.06
CA SER A 100 -18.61 -7.34 -7.07
C SER A 100 -17.88 -8.21 -8.11
N GLY A 101 -17.16 -7.61 -9.06
CA GLY A 101 -16.42 -8.32 -10.11
C GLY A 101 -15.07 -8.90 -9.67
N MET A 102 -14.82 -9.04 -8.37
CA MET A 102 -13.51 -9.44 -7.83
C MET A 102 -13.10 -10.85 -8.28
N LYS A 103 -12.15 -10.93 -9.22
CA LYS A 103 -11.10 -11.95 -9.13
C LYS A 103 -10.13 -11.47 -8.05
N LYS A 104 -9.89 -12.30 -7.02
CA LYS A 104 -9.04 -11.99 -5.87
C LYS A 104 -7.82 -11.18 -6.29
N LEU A 105 -7.71 -9.99 -5.72
CA LEU A 105 -6.57 -9.10 -5.88
C LEU A 105 -5.44 -9.66 -5.00
N LYS A 106 -4.75 -10.66 -5.56
CA LYS A 106 -3.88 -11.62 -4.85
C LYS A 106 -4.59 -12.50 -3.82
#